data_AF-A0A2Z6ID02-F1
#
_entry.id   AF-A0A2Z6ID02-F1
#
_cell.length_a   1.000
_cell.length_b   1.000
_cell.length_c   1.000
_cell.angle_alpha   90.00
_cell.angle_beta   90.00
_cell.angle_gamma   90.00
#
_symmetry.space_group_name_H-M   'P 1'
#
loop_
_entity.id
_entity.type
_entity.pdbx_description
1 polymer ?
#
loop_
_entity_poly.entity_id
_entity_poly.type
_entity_poly.pdbx_seq_one_letter_code
_entity_poly.pdbx_strand_id
1 'polypeptide(L)' 'MKVKCPTCGAEAEYSPANPYRPFCSERCRLIDLGAWANDEYRIEGEPGSAASMNPEDYETAQREAMMRAMEKRAKRR' A
#
# COMPACT_ATOMS: atom_id res chain seq x y z
N MET A 1 17.62 15.75 -4.46
CA MET A 1 16.24 16.06 -3.98
C MET A 1 16.18 15.78 -2.49
N LYS A 2 15.39 16.52 -1.72
CA LYS A 2 15.16 16.24 -0.30
C LYS A 2 13.71 15.84 -0.05
N VAL A 3 13.49 14.92 0.88
CA VAL A 3 12.16 14.47 1.31
C VAL A 3 12.06 14.52 2.83
N LYS A 4 10.83 14.44 3.37
CA LYS A 4 10.61 14.34 4.81
C LYS A 4 10.82 12.89 5.26
N CYS A 5 11.65 12.70 6.28
CA CYS A 5 11.81 11.40 6.92
C CYS A 5 10.47 11.00 7.57
N PRO A 6 9.90 9.82 7.25
CA PRO A 6 8.59 9.42 7.76
C PRO A 6 8.60 9.17 9.28
N THR A 7 9.76 8.81 9.85
CA THR A 7 9.88 8.49 11.28
C THR A 7 9.97 9.73 12.18
N CYS A 8 10.67 10.78 11.74
CA CYS A 8 11.00 11.92 12.61
C CYS A 8 10.74 13.31 11.99
N GLY A 9 10.34 13.37 10.71
CA GLY A 9 10.04 14.62 10.00
C GLY A 9 11.26 15.47 9.59
N ALA A 10 12.48 15.05 9.90
CA ALA A 10 13.71 15.71 9.45
C ALA A 10 13.86 15.65 7.91
N GLU A 11 14.65 16.56 7.33
CA GLU A 11 14.99 16.47 5.92
C GLU A 11 15.96 15.29 5.66
N ALA A 12 15.59 14.40 4.75
CA ALA A 12 16.44 13.32 4.27
C ALA A 12 16.87 13.59 2.82
N GLU A 13 18.15 13.39 2.53
CA GLU A 13 18.63 13.42 1.15
C GLU A 13 18.10 12.20 0.39
N TYR A 14 17.42 12.45 -0.73
CA TYR A 14 16.92 11.43 -1.63
C TYR A 14 17.89 11.28 -2.81
N SER A 15 19.03 10.63 -2.54
CA SER A 15 20.08 10.33 -3.51
C SER A 15 20.81 9.04 -3.11
N PRO A 16 21.53 8.35 -4.02
CA PRO A 16 22.31 7.16 -3.67
C PRO A 16 23.36 7.36 -2.57
N ALA A 17 23.78 8.60 -2.31
CA ALA A 17 24.71 8.92 -1.24
C ALA A 17 24.11 8.71 0.16
N ASN A 18 22.78 8.76 0.30
CA ASN A 18 22.09 8.34 1.51
C ASN A 18 21.58 6.89 1.35
N PRO A 19 22.24 5.89 1.97
CA PRO A 19 21.83 4.49 1.87
C PRO A 19 20.54 4.18 2.62
N TYR A 20 20.08 5.09 3.49
CA TYR A 20 18.90 4.92 4.34
C TYR A 20 17.68 5.65 3.80
N ARG A 21 17.73 6.25 2.61
CA ARG A 21 16.57 6.89 1.97
C ARG A 21 15.33 5.96 1.97
N PRO A 22 14.11 6.46 2.29
CA PRO A 22 13.73 7.86 2.53
C PRO A 22 14.00 8.38 3.97
N PHE A 23 14.68 7.60 4.82
CA PHE A 23 14.99 7.97 6.19
C PHE A 23 16.24 8.86 6.27
N CYS A 24 16.32 9.68 7.34
CA CYS A 24 17.49 10.54 7.57
C CYS A 24 18.69 9.78 8.18
N SER A 25 18.48 8.57 8.71
CA SER A 25 19.51 7.74 9.34
C SER A 25 19.08 6.28 9.48
N GLU A 26 20.04 5.40 9.75
CA GLU A 26 19.78 3.99 10.06
C GLU A 26 18.83 3.80 11.24
N ARG A 27 18.98 4.63 12.29
CA ARG A 27 18.12 4.59 13.47
C ARG A 27 16.65 4.78 13.09
N CYS A 28 16.34 5.73 12.21
CA CYS A 28 14.95 5.97 11.79
C CYS A 28 14.40 4.80 10.97
N ARG A 29 15.21 4.20 10.09
CA ARG A 29 14.84 2.98 9.36
C ARG A 29 14.49 1.83 10.30
N LEU A 30 15.28 1.64 11.36
CA LEU A 30 15.06 0.56 12.33
C LEU A 30 13.83 0.80 13.22
N ILE A 31 13.56 2.04 13.61
CA ILE A 31 12.34 2.39 14.35
C ILE A 31 11.11 2.10 13.51
N ASP A 32 11.11 2.53 12.24
CA ASP A 32 9.99 2.27 11.33
C ASP A 32 9.75 0.76 11.15
N LEU A 33 10.83 0.00 10.95
CA LEU A 33 10.76 -1.46 10.89
C LEU A 33 10.19 -2.07 12.19
N GLY A 34 10.56 -1.53 13.35
CA GLY A 34 10.02 -1.95 14.64
C GLY A 34 8.51 -1.70 14.75
N ALA A 35 8.03 -0.53 14.31
CA ALA A 35 6.61 -0.20 14.30
C ALA A 35 5.80 -1.17 13.41
N TRP A 36 6.35 -1.58 12.26
CA TRP A 36 5.76 -2.65 11.44
C TRP A 36 5.72 -3.99 12.16
N ALA A 37 6.84 -4.40 12.79
CA ALA A 37 6.91 -5.67 13.49
C ALA A 37 5.97 -5.75 14.72
N ASN A 38 5.63 -4.61 15.30
CA ASN A 38 4.74 -4.49 16.45
C ASN A 38 3.27 -4.23 16.07
N ASP A 39 2.90 -4.33 14.79
CA ASP A 39 1.55 -4.04 14.29
C ASP A 39 1.03 -2.63 14.66
N GLU A 40 1.93 -1.64 14.78
CA GLU A 40 1.56 -0.24 15.06
C GLU A 40 0.96 0.44 13.83
N TYR A 41 1.35 -0.01 12.63
CA TYR A 41 0.75 0.43 11.38
C TYR A 41 -0.49 -0.40 11.05
N ARG A 42 -1.65 0.25 10.95
CA ARG A 42 -2.92 -0.37 10.60
C ARG A 42 -3.60 0.39 9.47
N ILE A 43 -4.12 -0.35 8.50
CA ILE A 43 -5.05 0.17 7.50
C ILE A 43 -6.46 -0.03 8.05
N GLU A 44 -7.25 1.04 8.10
CA GLU A 44 -8.64 0.97 8.55
C GLU A 44 -9.49 0.11 7.59
N GLY A 45 -10.35 -0.73 8.14
CA GLY A 45 -11.22 -1.63 7.39
C GLY A 45 -12.12 -2.44 8.32
N GLU A 46 -13.16 -3.08 7.77
CA GLU A 46 -14.00 -3.99 8.55
C GLU A 46 -13.17 -5.20 9.05
N PRO A 47 -13.40 -5.70 10.28
CA PRO A 47 -12.70 -6.87 10.78
C PRO A 47 -12.81 -8.05 9.80
N GLY A 48 -11.67 -8.57 9.36
CA GLY A 48 -11.63 -9.66 8.39
C GLY A 48 -11.75 -9.22 6.93
N SER A 49 -11.87 -7.92 6.60
CA SER A 49 -11.94 -7.46 5.20
C SER A 49 -10.74 -7.90 4.34
N ALA A 50 -9.56 -8.00 4.95
CA ALA A 50 -8.35 -8.52 4.30
C ALA A 50 -8.37 -10.05 4.12
N ALA A 51 -9.14 -10.76 4.95
CA ALA A 51 -9.26 -12.22 4.97
C ALA A 51 -10.56 -12.72 4.30
N SER A 52 -11.50 -11.82 4.00
CA SER A 52 -12.86 -12.14 3.52
C SER A 52 -12.94 -12.22 2.00
N MET A 53 -11.82 -12.23 1.29
CA MET A 53 -11.81 -12.51 -0.14
C MET A 53 -11.26 -13.93 -0.36
N ASN A 54 -12.15 -14.88 -0.60
CA ASN A 54 -11.74 -16.16 -1.15
C ASN A 54 -11.17 -15.89 -2.56
N PRO A 55 -10.03 -16.48 -2.98
CA PRO A 55 -9.50 -16.28 -4.33
C PRO A 55 -10.54 -16.49 -5.45
N GLU A 56 -11.50 -17.38 -5.24
CA GLU A 56 -12.62 -17.65 -6.16
C GLU A 56 -13.61 -16.46 -6.26
N ASP A 57 -13.78 -15.69 -5.18
CA ASP A 57 -14.63 -14.49 -5.16
C ASP A 57 -14.03 -13.36 -6.01
N TYR A 58 -12.69 -13.24 -6.02
CA TYR A 58 -12.00 -12.26 -6.85
C TYR A 58 -12.20 -12.56 -8.34
N GLU A 59 -12.03 -13.81 -8.74
CA GLU A 59 -12.16 -14.21 -10.14
C GLU A 59 -13.61 -14.09 -10.63
N THR A 60 -14.57 -14.41 -9.77
CA THR A 60 -16.00 -14.23 -10.06
C THR A 60 -16.34 -12.75 -10.22
N ALA A 61 -15.91 -11.89 -9.29
CA ALA A 61 -16.14 -10.45 -9.37
C ALA A 61 -15.52 -9.82 -10.63
N GLN A 62 -14.33 -10.26 -11.04
CA GLN A 62 -13.70 -9.81 -12.28
C GLN A 62 -14.49 -10.22 -13.52
N ARG A 63 -14.93 -11.48 -13.59
CA ARG A 63 -15.75 -11.99 -14.71
C ARG A 63 -17.08 -11.26 -14.80
N GLU A 64 -17.77 -11.05 -13.68
CA GLU A 64 -19.02 -10.29 -13.64
C GLU A 64 -18.83 -8.84 -14.08
N ALA A 65 -17.78 -8.16 -13.58
CA ALA A 65 -17.45 -6.80 -13.99
C ALA A 65 -17.18 -6.71 -15.50
N MET A 66 -16.45 -7.68 -16.06
CA MET A 66 -16.15 -7.77 -17.48
C MET A 66 -17.40 -8.00 -18.33
N MET A 67 -18.28 -8.94 -17.93
CA MET A 67 -19.54 -9.22 -18.64
C MET A 67 -20.47 -8.00 -18.63
N ARG A 68 -20.62 -7.34 -17.49
CA ARG A 68 -21.43 -6.09 -17.38
C ARG A 68 -20.87 -4.98 -18.27
N ALA A 69 -19.54 -4.86 -18.38
CA ALA A 69 -18.91 -3.90 -19.28
C ALA A 69 -19.17 -4.24 -20.76
N MET A 70 -19.13 -5.52 -21.13
CA MET A 70 -19.47 -5.99 -22.48
C MET A 70 -20.93 -5.72 -22.84
N GLU A 71 -21.87 -6.04 -21.94
CA GLU A 71 -23.29 -5.76 -22.14
C GLU A 71 -23.58 -4.26 -22.29
N LYS A 72 -22.98 -3.41 -21.44
CA LYS A 72 -23.07 -1.95 -21.57
C LYS A 72 -22.52 -1.47 -22.91
N ARG A 73 -21.44 -2.07 -23.41
CA ARG A 73 -20.86 -1.73 -24.72
C ARG A 73 -21.74 -2.19 -25.87
N ALA A 74 -22.36 -3.37 -25.76
CA ALA A 74 -23.30 -3.88 -26.76
C ALA A 74 -24.58 -3.04 -26.84
N LYS A 75 -25.09 -2.57 -25.69
CA LYS A 75 -26.30 -1.72 -25.59
C LYS A 75 -26.07 -0.25 -25.95
N ARG A 76 -24.81 0.17 -26.10
CA ARG A 76 -24.39 1.50 -26.57
C ARG A 76 -24.15 1.56 -28.09
N ARG A 77 -24.33 0.44 -28.80
CA ARG A 77 -24.36 0.36 -30.27
C ARG A 77 -25.80 0.34 -30.75
#